data_AF-A0A9X5U8X4-F1
#
_entry.id   AF-A0A9X5U8X4-F1
#
_cell.length_a   1.000
_cell.length_b   1.000
_cell.length_c   1.000
_cell.angle_alpha   90.00
_cell.angle_beta   90.00
_cell.angle_gamma   90.00
#
_symmetry.space_group_name_H-M   'P 1'
#
loop_
_entity.id
_entity.type
_entity.pdbx_description
1 polymer ?
#
loop_
_entity_poly.entity_id
_entity_poly.type
_entity_poly.pdbx_seq_one_letter_code
_entity_poly.pdbx_strand_id
1 'polypeptide(L)'
;MLSHDDVDEIMTRAARDGRHGAAAARFEELAGQPERHGEEVNRAALLVEAGSQHGLAGEWDAAIRCYQEAIADGGCQGIDPRVWLHDAFLRAGRQDDAAALLRELKASRSKDPDLYSAVAESLEAGGMLADAHTWFTMGYHRCENADVPEFMIDLLLVGRRRVRVELGHPMDDLDELADDYLAAVGE
;
A
#
# COMPACT_ATOMS: atom_id res chain seq x y z
N MET A 1 12.59 -0.97 23.72
CA MET A 1 12.14 -1.51 22.43
C MET A 1 10.81 -0.86 22.12
N LEU A 2 10.66 -0.30 20.92
CA LEU A 2 9.40 0.24 20.42
C LEU A 2 8.40 -0.88 20.17
N SER A 3 7.12 -0.60 20.38
CA SER A 3 6.00 -1.49 20.04
C SER A 3 5.12 -0.88 18.94
N HIS A 4 4.21 -1.69 18.39
CA HIS A 4 3.17 -1.20 17.49
C HIS A 4 2.29 -0.12 18.14
N ASP A 5 1.98 -0.25 19.43
CA ASP A 5 1.22 0.78 20.17
C ASP A 5 1.92 2.15 20.16
N ASP A 6 3.26 2.19 20.24
CA ASP A 6 4.02 3.45 20.15
C ASP A 6 3.86 4.10 18.76
N VAL A 7 3.82 3.29 17.70
CA VAL A 7 3.62 3.73 16.31
C VAL A 7 2.18 4.23 16.12
N ASP A 8 1.20 3.46 16.60
CA ASP A 8 -0.22 3.76 16.53
C ASP A 8 -0.58 5.05 17.29
N GLU A 9 0.05 5.31 18.44
CA GLU A 9 -0.16 6.56 19.18
C GLU A 9 0.27 7.78 18.35
N ILE A 10 1.44 7.70 17.69
CA ILE A 10 1.94 8.77 16.83
C ILE A 10 0.99 9.01 15.66
N MET A 11 0.57 7.94 14.97
CA MET A 11 -0.35 8.02 13.82
C MET A 11 -1.71 8.57 14.24
N THR A 12 -2.29 8.05 15.32
CA THR A 12 -3.59 8.49 15.84
C THR A 12 -3.59 9.96 16.21
N ARG A 13 -2.49 10.43 16.82
CA ARG A 13 -2.33 11.84 17.16
C ARG A 13 -2.25 12.71 15.90
N ALA A 14 -1.43 12.31 14.92
CA ALA A 14 -1.28 13.03 13.66
C ALA A 14 -2.59 13.13 12.89
N ALA A 15 -3.35 12.03 12.81
CA ALA A 15 -4.68 12.01 12.19
C ALA A 15 -5.67 12.94 12.91
N ARG A 16 -5.58 13.04 14.25
CA ARG A 16 -6.46 13.91 15.05
C ARG A 16 -6.15 15.40 14.87
N ASP A 17 -4.88 15.78 14.82
CA ASP A 17 -4.45 17.18 14.85
C ASP A 17 -3.94 17.71 13.49
N GLY A 18 -3.86 16.85 12.48
CA GLY A 18 -3.40 17.15 11.11
C GLY A 18 -1.90 17.37 11.00
N ARG A 19 -1.09 17.10 12.03
CA ARG A 19 0.35 17.42 12.06
C ARG A 19 1.21 16.29 11.48
N HIS A 20 0.90 15.89 10.26
CA HIS A 20 1.59 14.79 9.58
C HIS A 20 3.10 15.03 9.41
N GLY A 21 3.53 16.25 9.06
CA GLY A 21 4.98 16.56 8.97
C GLY A 21 5.73 16.42 10.31
N ALA A 22 5.07 16.69 11.44
CA ALA A 22 5.68 16.49 12.76
C ALA A 22 5.78 15.00 13.13
N ALA A 23 4.76 14.22 12.74
CA ALA A 23 4.78 12.76 12.91
C ALA A 23 5.87 12.11 12.02
N ALA A 24 6.00 12.56 10.78
CA ALA A 24 7.05 12.11 9.86
C ALA A 24 8.45 12.32 10.46
N ALA A 25 8.75 13.56 10.90
CA ALA A 25 10.01 13.89 11.55
C ALA A 25 10.25 13.04 12.82
N ARG A 26 9.19 12.73 13.57
CA ARG A 26 9.30 11.85 14.75
C ARG A 26 9.69 10.42 14.35
N PHE A 27 9.09 9.87 13.30
CA PHE A 27 9.44 8.53 12.83
C PHE A 27 10.88 8.48 12.28
N GLU A 28 11.33 9.49 11.54
CA GLU A 28 12.73 9.58 11.10
C GLU A 28 13.72 9.64 12.28
N GLU A 29 13.37 10.42 13.32
CA GLU A 29 14.17 10.48 14.55
C GLU A 29 14.28 9.11 15.23
N LEU A 30 13.16 8.39 15.33
CA LEU A 30 13.13 7.03 15.88
C LEU A 30 13.89 6.04 15.01
N ALA A 31 13.82 6.16 13.67
CA ALA A 31 14.59 5.35 12.73
C ALA A 31 16.10 5.54 12.90
N GLY A 32 16.54 6.67 13.45
CA GLY A 32 17.93 6.95 13.84
C GLY A 32 18.38 6.39 15.19
N GLN A 33 17.50 5.73 15.96
CA GLN A 33 17.74 5.23 17.33
C GLN A 33 17.75 3.69 17.38
N PRO A 34 18.80 3.01 16.88
CA PRO A 34 18.84 1.55 16.76
C PRO A 34 18.64 0.81 18.09
N GLU A 35 19.04 1.39 19.21
CA GLU A 35 18.83 0.86 20.56
C GLU A 35 17.35 0.75 20.96
N ARG A 36 16.44 1.37 20.19
CA ARG A 36 14.99 1.29 20.41
C ARG A 36 14.30 0.30 19.48
N HIS A 37 14.97 -0.17 18.43
CA HIS A 37 14.37 -1.01 17.39
C HIS A 37 14.19 -2.44 17.87
N GLY A 38 13.04 -3.06 17.59
CA GLY A 38 12.78 -4.48 17.77
C GLY A 38 12.67 -5.24 16.47
N GLU A 39 12.25 -6.50 16.55
CA GLU A 39 12.01 -7.34 15.38
C GLU A 39 10.88 -6.78 14.51
N GLU A 40 9.77 -6.41 15.15
CA GLU A 40 8.58 -5.88 14.49
C GLU A 40 8.73 -4.40 14.13
N VAL A 41 9.07 -3.56 15.10
CA VAL A 41 9.29 -2.11 14.90
C VAL A 41 10.78 -1.83 14.75
N ASN A 42 11.23 -1.93 13.50
CA ASN A 42 12.62 -1.69 13.10
C ASN A 42 12.77 -0.40 12.27
N ARG A 43 14.01 -0.09 11.89
CA ARG A 43 14.33 1.10 11.09
C ARG A 43 13.52 1.16 9.79
N ALA A 44 13.45 0.08 9.01
CA ALA A 44 12.70 0.04 7.76
C ALA A 44 11.19 0.30 7.97
N ALA A 45 10.57 -0.32 8.98
CA ALA A 45 9.16 -0.07 9.32
C ALA A 45 8.91 1.40 9.70
N LEU A 46 9.78 1.99 10.53
CA LEU A 46 9.69 3.40 10.91
C LEU A 46 9.86 4.35 9.71
N LEU A 47 10.73 4.00 8.75
CA LEU A 47 10.90 4.78 7.52
C LEU A 47 9.69 4.67 6.59
N VAL A 48 9.01 3.52 6.53
CA VAL A 48 7.73 3.39 5.81
C VAL A 48 6.69 4.32 6.42
N GLU A 49 6.58 4.34 7.75
CA GLU A 49 5.63 5.25 8.43
C GLU A 49 6.00 6.72 8.25
N ALA A 50 7.28 7.07 8.32
CA ALA A 50 7.75 8.42 8.00
C ALA A 50 7.34 8.84 6.58
N GLY A 51 7.53 7.95 5.60
CA GLY A 51 7.13 8.19 4.22
C GLY A 51 5.62 8.42 4.07
N SER A 52 4.81 7.60 4.76
CA SER A 52 3.35 7.73 4.77
C SER A 52 2.91 9.09 5.31
N GLN A 53 3.48 9.51 6.45
CA GLN A 53 3.18 10.81 7.05
C GLN A 53 3.64 11.98 6.17
N HIS A 54 4.79 11.89 5.49
CA HIS A 54 5.18 12.90 4.50
C HIS A 54 4.20 12.97 3.33
N GLY A 55 3.73 11.83 2.82
CA GLY A 55 2.71 11.78 1.77
C GLY A 55 1.41 12.47 2.18
N LEU A 56 0.93 12.21 3.39
CA LEU A 56 -0.24 12.89 3.96
C LEU A 56 -0.04 14.40 4.15
N ALA A 57 1.21 14.85 4.35
CA ALA A 57 1.59 16.27 4.38
C ALA A 57 1.77 16.88 2.97
N GLY A 58 1.71 16.08 1.89
CA GLY A 58 1.98 16.50 0.52
C GLY A 58 3.47 16.66 0.18
N GLU A 59 4.37 16.17 1.04
CA GLU A 59 5.82 16.28 0.92
C GLU A 59 6.40 15.08 0.16
N TRP A 60 6.01 14.89 -1.10
CA TRP A 60 6.27 13.67 -1.85
C TRP A 60 7.75 13.33 -2.06
N ASP A 61 8.63 14.33 -2.21
CA ASP A 61 10.08 14.07 -2.31
C ASP A 61 10.67 13.49 -1.02
N ALA A 62 10.17 13.94 0.14
CA ALA A 62 10.56 13.38 1.43
C ALA A 62 10.01 11.96 1.59
N ALA A 63 8.75 11.73 1.19
CA ALA A 63 8.16 10.39 1.19
C ALA A 63 8.96 9.40 0.34
N ILE A 64 9.31 9.77 -0.90
CA ILE A 64 10.14 8.98 -1.81
C ILE A 64 11.47 8.61 -1.16
N ARG A 65 12.16 9.58 -0.55
CA ARG A 65 13.43 9.33 0.15
C ARG A 65 13.26 8.29 1.26
N CYS A 66 12.25 8.46 2.13
CA CYS A 66 12.00 7.54 3.23
C CYS A 66 11.73 6.11 2.74
N TYR A 67 10.89 5.94 1.71
CA TYR A 67 10.62 4.61 1.16
C TYR A 67 11.85 3.99 0.50
N GLN A 68 12.66 4.76 -0.22
CA GLN A 68 13.93 4.28 -0.80
C GLN A 68 14.92 3.83 0.29
N GLU A 69 15.03 4.59 1.38
CA GLU A 69 15.85 4.21 2.53
C GLU A 69 15.31 2.94 3.21
N ALA A 70 13.98 2.81 3.37
CA ALA A 70 13.36 1.61 3.94
C ALA A 70 13.64 0.35 3.09
N ILE A 71 13.54 0.47 1.76
CA ILE A 71 13.85 -0.61 0.81
C ILE A 71 15.33 -1.00 0.90
N ALA A 72 16.22 -0.02 1.00
CA ALA A 72 17.66 -0.25 1.08
C ALA A 72 18.09 -0.90 2.41
N ASP A 73 17.44 -0.52 3.52
CA ASP A 73 17.65 -1.12 4.84
C ASP A 73 17.19 -2.59 4.87
N GLY A 74 16.04 -2.85 4.24
CA GLY A 74 15.41 -4.17 4.24
C GLY A 74 14.80 -4.53 5.60
N GLY A 75 14.17 -5.69 5.70
CA GLY A 75 13.62 -6.18 6.98
C GLY A 75 12.28 -5.56 7.40
N CYS A 76 11.68 -4.68 6.58
CA CYS A 76 10.28 -4.28 6.78
C CYS A 76 9.39 -5.53 6.79
N GLN A 77 8.65 -5.71 7.88
CA GLN A 77 7.61 -6.72 7.99
C GLN A 77 6.29 -6.10 7.49
N GLY A 78 5.48 -6.84 6.75
CA GLY A 78 4.22 -6.35 6.16
C GLY A 78 4.30 -6.13 4.65
N ILE A 79 3.48 -5.20 4.15
CA ILE A 79 3.36 -4.91 2.70
C ILE A 79 4.69 -4.41 2.16
N ASP A 80 5.08 -4.91 0.98
CA ASP A 80 6.29 -4.51 0.28
C ASP A 80 6.38 -2.97 0.11
N PRO A 81 7.40 -2.30 0.70
CA PRO A 81 7.51 -0.84 0.66
C PRO A 81 7.57 -0.24 -0.76
N ARG A 82 7.90 -1.04 -1.77
CA ARG A 82 7.87 -0.61 -3.18
C ARG A 82 6.48 -0.21 -3.65
N VAL A 83 5.43 -0.70 -3.01
CA VAL A 83 4.05 -0.28 -3.31
C VAL A 83 3.84 1.19 -2.96
N TRP A 84 4.28 1.61 -1.77
CA TRP A 84 4.16 3.00 -1.33
C TRP A 84 5.10 3.94 -2.10
N LEU A 85 6.30 3.47 -2.44
CA LEU A 85 7.19 4.21 -3.33
C LEU A 85 6.58 4.42 -4.72
N HIS A 86 5.86 3.43 -5.25
CA HIS A 86 5.14 3.56 -6.52
C HIS A 86 4.06 4.64 -6.45
N ASP A 87 3.22 4.65 -5.40
CA ASP A 87 2.24 5.73 -5.20
C ASP A 87 2.93 7.09 -5.12
N ALA A 88 3.98 7.22 -4.31
CA ALA A 88 4.70 8.46 -4.14
C ALA A 88 5.30 8.98 -5.46
N PHE A 89 5.82 8.10 -6.34
CA PHE A 89 6.26 8.49 -7.68
C PHE A 89 5.11 9.01 -8.54
N LEU A 90 3.94 8.37 -8.52
CA LEU A 90 2.76 8.88 -9.24
C LEU A 90 2.35 10.27 -8.74
N ARG A 91 2.28 10.45 -7.42
CA ARG A 91 1.91 11.72 -6.78
C ARG A 91 2.92 12.85 -7.03
N ALA A 92 4.20 12.51 -7.16
CA ALA A 92 5.27 13.43 -7.54
C ALA A 92 5.35 13.68 -9.07
N GLY A 93 4.50 13.04 -9.88
CA GLY A 93 4.53 13.17 -11.35
C GLY A 93 5.70 12.45 -12.03
N ARG A 94 6.37 11.53 -11.33
CA ARG A 94 7.53 10.75 -11.81
C ARG A 94 7.08 9.46 -12.52
N GLN A 95 6.40 9.62 -13.64
CA GLN A 95 5.74 8.50 -14.36
C GLN A 95 6.71 7.40 -14.80
N ASP A 96 7.90 7.74 -15.29
CA ASP A 96 8.89 6.76 -15.75
C ASP A 96 9.39 5.88 -14.59
N ASP A 97 9.62 6.47 -13.42
CA ASP A 97 10.04 5.76 -12.22
C ASP A 97 8.92 4.85 -11.69
N ALA A 98 7.68 5.36 -11.66
CA ALA A 98 6.51 4.56 -11.31
C ALA A 98 6.34 3.35 -12.25
N ALA A 99 6.45 3.56 -13.56
CA ALA A 99 6.35 2.50 -14.56
C ALA A 99 7.48 1.47 -14.46
N ALA A 100 8.70 1.91 -14.10
CA ALA A 100 9.80 0.99 -13.82
C ALA A 100 9.48 0.10 -12.61
N LEU A 101 9.00 0.70 -11.53
CA LEU A 101 8.68 -0.01 -10.30
C LEU A 101 7.52 -1.00 -10.47
N LEU A 102 6.49 -0.65 -11.26
CA LEU A 102 5.42 -1.60 -11.63
C LEU A 102 5.96 -2.83 -12.35
N ARG A 103 6.96 -2.68 -13.21
CA ARG A 103 7.57 -3.83 -13.91
C ARG A 103 8.28 -4.76 -12.91
N GLU A 104 8.96 -4.20 -11.92
CA GLU A 104 9.63 -4.96 -10.86
C GLU A 104 8.62 -5.69 -9.96
N LEU A 105 7.58 -4.99 -9.50
CA LEU A 105 6.49 -5.56 -8.70
C LEU A 105 5.75 -6.66 -9.48
N LYS A 106 5.50 -6.45 -10.78
CA LYS A 106 4.87 -7.47 -11.63
C LYS A 106 5.75 -8.72 -11.78
N ALA A 107 7.07 -8.54 -11.87
CA ALA A 107 8.06 -9.60 -12.00
C ALA A 107 8.27 -10.40 -10.71
N SER A 108 8.03 -9.81 -9.53
CA SER A 108 8.16 -10.50 -8.23
C SER A 108 7.19 -11.68 -8.10
N ARG A 109 6.06 -11.64 -8.81
CA ARG A 109 4.98 -12.65 -8.73
C ARG A 109 4.55 -12.93 -7.29
N SER A 110 4.47 -11.87 -6.47
CA SER A 110 4.05 -11.96 -5.08
C SER A 110 2.74 -12.75 -4.92
N LYS A 111 2.62 -13.44 -3.79
CA LYS A 111 1.42 -14.14 -3.31
C LYS A 111 0.67 -13.35 -2.24
N ASP A 112 1.07 -12.10 -2.03
CA ASP A 112 0.45 -11.17 -1.10
C ASP A 112 -0.68 -10.39 -1.82
N PRO A 113 -1.97 -10.57 -1.44
CA PRO A 113 -3.08 -9.80 -1.99
C PRO A 113 -2.97 -8.30 -1.76
N ASP A 114 -2.48 -7.87 -0.59
CA ASP A 114 -2.43 -6.45 -0.21
C ASP A 114 -1.52 -5.66 -1.15
N LEU A 115 -0.42 -6.28 -1.59
CA LEU A 115 0.45 -5.71 -2.62
C LEU A 115 -0.33 -5.37 -3.90
N TYR A 116 -1.17 -6.28 -4.39
CA TYR A 116 -1.93 -6.03 -5.61
C TYR A 116 -3.05 -5.01 -5.37
N SER A 117 -3.73 -5.07 -4.22
CA SER A 117 -4.78 -4.12 -3.89
C SER A 117 -4.23 -2.70 -3.82
N ALA A 118 -3.16 -2.49 -3.05
CA ALA A 118 -2.58 -1.17 -2.88
C ALA A 118 -1.99 -0.60 -4.19
N VAL A 119 -1.36 -1.42 -5.05
CA VAL A 119 -0.95 -0.96 -6.39
C VAL A 119 -2.15 -0.56 -7.24
N ALA A 120 -3.20 -1.39 -7.25
CA ALA A 120 -4.38 -1.13 -8.07
C ALA A 120 -5.14 0.12 -7.59
N GLU A 121 -5.25 0.34 -6.28
CA GLU A 121 -5.87 1.51 -5.68
C GLU A 121 -5.09 2.80 -5.97
N SER A 122 -3.74 2.76 -5.93
CA SER A 122 -2.92 3.88 -6.36
C SER A 122 -3.13 4.23 -7.84
N LEU A 123 -3.26 3.22 -8.70
CA LEU A 123 -3.56 3.41 -10.11
C LEU A 123 -4.96 3.99 -10.33
N GLU A 124 -5.96 3.47 -9.62
CA GLU A 124 -7.34 3.95 -9.61
C GLU A 124 -7.40 5.41 -9.18
N ALA A 125 -6.77 5.77 -8.07
CA ALA A 125 -6.71 7.14 -7.57
C ALA A 125 -5.93 8.10 -8.49
N GLY A 126 -5.07 7.56 -9.37
CA GLY A 126 -4.41 8.29 -10.45
C GLY A 126 -5.20 8.37 -11.75
N GLY A 127 -6.41 7.79 -11.81
CA GLY A 127 -7.26 7.74 -13.01
C GLY A 127 -6.84 6.69 -14.04
N MET A 128 -5.89 5.81 -13.73
CA MET A 128 -5.39 4.77 -14.63
C MET A 128 -6.23 3.48 -14.50
N LEU A 129 -7.54 3.61 -14.72
CA LEU A 129 -8.53 2.58 -14.44
C LEU A 129 -8.26 1.24 -15.18
N ALA A 130 -7.78 1.29 -16.43
CA ALA A 130 -7.46 0.06 -17.17
C ALA A 130 -6.29 -0.72 -16.55
N ASP A 131 -5.29 0.01 -16.03
CA ASP A 131 -4.15 -0.61 -15.33
C ASP A 131 -4.58 -1.11 -13.95
N ALA A 132 -5.39 -0.34 -13.21
CA ALA A 132 -5.98 -0.77 -11.95
C ALA A 132 -6.77 -2.09 -12.11
N HIS A 133 -7.64 -2.18 -13.13
CA HIS A 133 -8.39 -3.40 -13.46
C HIS A 133 -7.45 -4.58 -13.73
N THR A 134 -6.36 -4.33 -14.46
CA THR A 134 -5.34 -5.34 -14.75
C THR A 134 -4.66 -5.84 -13.47
N TRP A 135 -4.33 -4.94 -12.53
CA TRP A 135 -3.67 -5.29 -11.28
C TRP A 135 -4.57 -6.04 -10.31
N PHE A 136 -5.84 -5.63 -10.14
CA PHE A 136 -6.81 -6.37 -9.35
C PHE A 136 -7.01 -7.79 -9.89
N THR A 137 -7.24 -7.92 -11.21
CA THR A 137 -7.45 -9.22 -11.86
C THR A 137 -6.20 -10.11 -11.76
N MET A 138 -5.02 -9.53 -11.95
CA MET A 138 -3.75 -10.24 -11.80
C MET A 138 -3.52 -10.71 -10.37
N GLY A 139 -3.84 -9.87 -9.38
CA GLY A 139 -3.75 -10.21 -7.96
C GLY A 139 -4.61 -11.40 -7.61
N TYR A 140 -5.89 -11.38 -8.00
CA TYR A 140 -6.82 -12.48 -7.75
C TYR A 140 -6.26 -13.81 -8.24
N HIS A 141 -5.91 -13.91 -9.53
CA HIS A 141 -5.37 -15.16 -10.10
C HIS A 141 -4.02 -15.58 -9.53
N ARG A 142 -3.20 -14.63 -9.04
CA ARG A 142 -1.92 -14.98 -8.43
C ARG A 142 -2.10 -15.42 -6.98
N CYS A 143 -3.11 -14.93 -6.28
CA CYS A 143 -3.30 -15.16 -4.86
C CYS A 143 -4.45 -16.12 -4.53
N GLU A 144 -5.24 -16.60 -5.49
CA GLU A 144 -6.39 -17.52 -5.29
C GLU A 144 -6.07 -18.81 -4.50
N ASN A 145 -4.79 -19.19 -4.42
CA ASN A 145 -4.30 -20.34 -3.65
C ASN A 145 -3.24 -19.93 -2.60
N ALA A 146 -3.18 -18.67 -2.21
CA ALA A 146 -2.27 -18.19 -1.17
C ALA A 146 -2.79 -18.61 0.22
N ASP A 147 -1.87 -18.84 1.16
CA ASP A 147 -2.19 -19.15 2.56
C ASP A 147 -2.49 -17.85 3.32
N VAL A 148 -3.62 -17.24 2.97
CA VAL A 148 -4.11 -15.97 3.50
C VAL A 148 -5.61 -16.09 3.78
N PRO A 149 -6.18 -15.27 4.67
CA PRO A 149 -7.62 -15.21 4.85
C PRO A 149 -8.36 -14.95 3.53
N GLU A 150 -9.41 -15.72 3.27
CA GLU A 150 -10.19 -15.67 2.02
C GLU A 150 -10.71 -14.27 1.70
N PHE A 151 -11.13 -13.51 2.72
CA PHE A 151 -11.63 -12.14 2.55
C PHE A 151 -10.62 -11.21 1.86
N MET A 152 -9.30 -11.46 1.99
CA MET A 152 -8.29 -10.64 1.32
C MET A 152 -8.30 -10.87 -0.21
N ILE A 153 -8.67 -12.07 -0.64
CA ILE A 153 -8.87 -12.40 -2.06
C ILE A 153 -10.17 -11.78 -2.57
N ASP A 154 -11.23 -11.81 -1.77
CA ASP A 154 -12.51 -11.20 -2.12
C ASP A 154 -12.40 -9.68 -2.27
N LEU A 155 -11.63 -9.02 -1.41
CA LEU A 155 -11.37 -7.57 -1.52
C LEU A 155 -10.72 -7.17 -2.86
N LEU A 156 -9.91 -8.04 -3.47
CA LEU A 156 -9.39 -7.80 -4.82
C LEU A 156 -10.52 -7.81 -5.87
N LEU A 157 -11.50 -8.70 -5.71
CA LEU A 157 -12.68 -8.74 -6.59
C LEU A 157 -13.59 -7.52 -6.36
N VAL A 158 -13.73 -7.06 -5.12
CA VAL A 158 -14.47 -5.82 -4.80
C VAL A 158 -13.84 -4.61 -5.51
N GLY A 159 -12.52 -4.45 -5.40
CA GLY A 159 -11.79 -3.39 -6.11
C GLY A 159 -11.90 -3.53 -7.63
N ARG A 160 -11.75 -4.75 -8.16
CA ARG A 160 -11.95 -5.08 -9.58
C ARG A 160 -13.32 -4.64 -10.08
N ARG A 161 -14.38 -5.00 -9.35
CA ARG A 161 -15.78 -4.70 -9.72
C ARG A 161 -16.01 -3.20 -9.77
N ARG A 162 -15.54 -2.46 -8.77
CA ARG A 162 -15.64 -0.98 -8.73
C ARG A 162 -15.03 -0.34 -9.97
N VAL A 163 -13.80 -0.72 -10.32
CA VAL A 163 -13.09 -0.19 -11.50
C VAL A 163 -13.79 -0.58 -12.80
N ARG A 164 -14.31 -1.82 -12.92
CA ARG A 164 -15.05 -2.27 -14.12
C ARG A 164 -16.34 -1.50 -14.35
N VAL A 165 -17.07 -1.18 -13.28
CA VAL A 165 -18.28 -0.34 -13.36
C VAL A 165 -17.91 1.04 -13.92
N GLU A 166 -16.83 1.65 -13.43
CA GLU A 166 -16.37 2.96 -13.92
C GLU A 166 -15.90 2.90 -15.39
N LEU A 167 -15.31 1.79 -15.81
CA LEU A 167 -14.96 1.52 -17.22
C LEU A 167 -16.17 1.18 -18.11
N GLY A 168 -17.37 1.00 -17.54
CA GLY A 168 -18.58 0.63 -18.29
C GLY A 168 -18.57 -0.80 -18.82
N HIS A 169 -17.79 -1.69 -18.21
CA HIS A 169 -17.77 -3.11 -18.58
C HIS A 169 -19.07 -3.81 -18.12
N PRO A 170 -19.57 -4.80 -18.89
CA PRO A 170 -20.65 -5.64 -18.41
C PRO A 170 -20.20 -6.50 -17.22
N MET A 171 -21.17 -6.88 -16.40
CA MET A 171 -20.98 -7.80 -15.28
C MET A 171 -20.47 -9.17 -15.77
N ASP A 172 -19.56 -9.77 -15.01
CA ASP A 172 -19.09 -11.16 -15.19
C ASP A 172 -19.12 -11.96 -13.89
N ASP A 173 -18.82 -13.26 -13.97
CA ASP A 173 -18.86 -14.18 -12.83
C ASP A 173 -18.00 -13.75 -11.63
N LEU A 174 -16.89 -13.04 -11.86
CA LEU A 174 -16.05 -12.52 -10.77
C LEU A 174 -16.67 -11.27 -10.12
N ASP A 175 -17.45 -10.49 -10.88
CA ASP A 175 -18.22 -9.38 -10.34
C ASP A 175 -19.41 -9.88 -9.50
N GLU A 176 -20.01 -11.03 -9.85
CA GLU A 176 -21.02 -11.72 -9.04
C GLU A 176 -20.46 -12.16 -7.68
N LEU A 177 -19.28 -12.79 -7.67
CA LEU A 177 -18.61 -13.19 -6.42
C LEU A 177 -18.32 -12.00 -5.50
N ALA A 178 -17.90 -10.85 -6.06
CA ALA A 178 -17.70 -9.64 -5.29
C ALA A 178 -19.00 -9.12 -4.66
N ASP A 179 -20.12 -9.21 -5.37
CA ASP A 179 -21.44 -8.80 -4.86
C ASP A 179 -21.92 -9.72 -3.74
N ASP A 180 -21.74 -11.04 -3.88
CA ASP A 180 -22.09 -12.02 -2.85
C ASP A 180 -21.30 -11.79 -1.56
N TYR A 181 -20.00 -11.51 -1.67
CA TYR A 181 -19.16 -11.14 -0.53
C TYR A 181 -19.66 -9.86 0.17
N LEU A 182 -19.93 -8.80 -0.59
CA LEU A 182 -20.43 -7.54 -0.04
C LEU A 182 -21.79 -7.70 0.64
N ALA A 183 -22.67 -8.53 0.08
CA ALA A 183 -23.95 -8.86 0.69
C ALA A 183 -23.76 -9.58 2.04
N ALA A 184 -22.85 -10.55 2.10
CA ALA A 184 -22.59 -11.33 3.32
C ALA A 184 -21.94 -10.50 4.45
N VAL A 185 -21.08 -9.53 4.13
CA VAL A 185 -20.43 -8.67 5.14
C VAL A 185 -21.34 -7.53 5.63
N GLY A 186 -22.36 -7.18 4.85
CA GLY A 186 -23.34 -6.14 5.21
C GLY A 186 -24.46 -6.59 6.15
N GLU A 187 -24.59 -7.90 6.40
CA GLU A 187 -25.55 -8.51 7.35
C GLU A 187 -25.00 -8.59 8.79
#